data_AF-E0UB83-F1
#
_entry.id   AF-E0UB83-F1
#
_cell.length_a   1.000
_cell.length_b   1.000
_cell.length_c   1.000
_cell.angle_alpha   90.00
_cell.angle_beta   90.00
_cell.angle_gamma   90.00
#
_symmetry.space_group_name_H-M   'P 1'
#
loop_
_entity.id
_entity.type
_entity.pdbx_description
1 polymer ?
#
loop_
_entity_poly.entity_id
_entity_poly.type
_entity_poly.pdbx_seq_one_letter_code
_entity_poly.pdbx_strand_id
1 'polypeptide(L)'
;MIPFSLFKEKKQAEELALQVEALVRNLSGLPPAQSDDKNIIDVLESVGLLLKRFQENPELLKQKKTPTPEPEPVQTPPIEDPPTQQESPPVIEIVREVEAQPSQTVYALIRLRDWVLGSKSEDQQEKLNPKVLEIIYNELAQILENEGVICLEEVGKFNYEHQQAVSTETTNDPEKKDLICDTVRPGYLFQDKLIRPQEVIVYTFTNS
;
A
#
# COMPACT_ATOMS: atom_id res chain seq x y z
N MET A 1 20.13 16.69 30.47
CA MET A 1 21.45 17.12 29.95
C MET A 1 21.85 16.13 28.85
N ILE A 2 21.57 16.45 27.59
CA ILE A 2 21.87 15.57 26.44
C ILE A 2 23.38 15.65 26.16
N PRO A 3 24.09 14.52 25.98
CA PRO A 3 25.55 14.52 25.90
C PRO A 3 26.02 15.20 24.61
N PHE A 4 27.00 16.10 24.76
CA PHE A 4 27.65 16.92 23.73
C PHE A 4 28.20 16.11 22.52
N SER A 5 28.38 14.80 22.68
CA SER A 5 28.88 13.89 21.63
C SER A 5 27.89 13.69 20.48
N LEU A 6 26.58 13.59 20.77
CA LEU A 6 25.54 13.34 19.75
C LEU A 6 25.39 14.51 18.76
N PHE A 7 25.58 15.74 19.23
CA PHE A 7 25.54 16.93 18.38
C PHE A 7 26.70 16.96 17.39
N LYS A 8 27.88 16.47 17.82
CA LYS A 8 29.06 16.43 16.97
C LYS A 8 28.92 15.39 15.85
N GLU A 9 28.40 14.21 16.19
CA GLU A 9 28.13 13.14 15.23
C GLU A 9 27.03 13.55 14.24
N LYS A 10 25.95 14.19 14.72
CA LYS A 10 24.89 14.71 13.84
C LYS A 10 25.43 15.75 12.85
N LYS A 11 26.23 16.70 13.34
CA LYS A 11 26.81 17.75 12.49
C LYS A 11 27.79 17.16 11.46
N GLN A 12 28.57 16.16 11.85
CA GLN A 12 29.46 15.44 10.93
C GLN A 12 28.68 14.65 9.87
N ALA A 13 27.56 14.02 10.25
CA ALA A 13 26.71 13.31 9.30
C ALA A 13 26.03 14.27 8.30
N GLU A 14 25.58 15.44 8.75
CA GLU A 14 25.03 16.50 7.88
C GLU A 14 26.09 17.05 6.92
N GLU A 15 27.31 17.29 7.40
CA GLU A 15 28.42 17.77 6.57
C GLU A 15 28.84 16.74 5.52
N LEU A 16 28.88 15.45 5.89
CA LEU A 16 29.17 14.36 4.97
C LEU A 16 28.06 14.22 3.91
N ALA A 17 26.79 14.37 4.30
CA ALA A 17 25.66 14.32 3.37
C ALA A 17 25.72 15.44 2.32
N LEU A 18 26.06 16.67 2.74
CA LEU A 18 26.27 17.81 1.84
C LEU A 18 27.43 17.57 0.87
N GLN A 19 28.53 16.98 1.34
CA GLN A 19 29.68 16.65 0.48
C GLN A 19 29.35 15.58 -0.56
N VAL A 20 28.60 14.54 -0.17
CA VAL A 20 28.15 13.49 -1.11
C VAL A 20 27.22 14.08 -2.18
N GLU A 21 26.27 14.93 -1.79
CA GLU A 21 25.35 15.57 -2.73
C GLU A 21 26.08 16.47 -3.75
N ALA A 22 27.07 17.25 -3.29
CA ALA A 22 27.89 18.08 -4.16
C ALA A 22 28.72 17.24 -5.15
N LEU A 23 29.27 16.12 -4.70
CA LEU A 23 30.07 15.21 -5.54
C LEU A 23 29.19 14.54 -6.62
N VAL A 24 28.00 14.05 -6.24
CA VAL A 24 27.04 13.44 -7.17
C VAL A 24 26.62 14.43 -8.27
N ARG A 25 26.35 15.69 -7.91
CA ARG A 25 25.97 16.72 -8.89
C ARG A 25 27.10 17.08 -9.85
N ASN A 26 28.34 17.18 -9.37
CA ASN A 26 29.51 17.42 -10.22
C ASN A 26 29.70 16.29 -11.25
N LEU A 27 29.57 15.03 -10.83
CA LEU A 27 29.65 13.89 -11.74
C LEU A 27 28.49 13.86 -12.75
N SER A 28 27.35 14.43 -12.38
CA SER A 28 26.13 14.44 -13.20
C SER A 28 25.99 15.70 -14.08
N GLY A 29 26.92 16.66 -14.01
CA GLY A 29 26.88 17.90 -14.78
C GLY A 29 25.74 18.87 -14.41
N LEU A 30 25.20 18.75 -13.18
CA LEU A 30 24.08 19.56 -12.72
C LEU A 30 24.56 20.85 -12.00
N PRO A 31 23.88 22.00 -12.17
CA PRO A 31 24.22 23.24 -11.48
C PRO A 31 24.07 23.12 -9.95
N PRO A 32 24.80 23.94 -9.16
CA PRO A 32 24.75 23.90 -7.70
C PRO A 32 23.36 24.29 -7.19
N ALA A 33 22.88 23.57 -6.17
CA ALA A 33 21.56 23.81 -5.59
C ALA A 33 21.44 25.23 -5.06
N GLN A 34 20.48 25.97 -5.63
CA GLN A 34 19.94 27.17 -5.02
C GLN A 34 18.94 26.73 -3.95
N SER A 35 19.09 27.33 -2.78
CA SER A 35 18.29 27.11 -1.58
C SER A 35 16.82 27.45 -1.81
N ASP A 36 15.95 26.64 -1.20
CA ASP A 36 14.57 26.96 -0.80
C ASP A 36 13.54 27.24 -1.90
N ASP A 37 13.23 26.20 -2.66
CA ASP A 37 11.92 25.57 -2.56
C ASP A 37 12.06 24.22 -3.25
N LYS A 38 12.01 23.13 -2.48
CA LYS A 38 11.79 21.82 -3.10
C LYS A 38 10.35 21.84 -3.59
N ASN A 39 10.15 22.41 -4.78
CA ASN A 39 8.84 22.44 -5.41
C ASN A 39 8.38 20.99 -5.48
N ILE A 40 7.35 20.66 -4.71
CA ILE A 40 6.82 19.30 -4.59
C ILE A 40 6.50 18.76 -6.00
N ILE A 41 6.16 19.65 -6.94
CA ILE A 41 5.96 19.34 -8.35
C ILE A 41 7.25 18.78 -8.98
N ASP A 42 8.41 19.41 -8.82
CA ASP A 42 9.68 18.92 -9.39
C ASP A 42 10.07 17.53 -8.84
N VAL A 43 9.78 17.30 -7.56
CA VAL A 43 10.00 15.99 -6.91
C VAL A 43 9.04 14.96 -7.49
N LEU A 44 7.76 15.29 -7.62
CA LEU A 44 6.75 14.41 -8.21
C LEU A 44 7.03 14.13 -9.69
N GLU A 45 7.48 15.12 -10.47
CA GLU A 45 7.90 14.95 -11.85
C GLU A 45 9.12 14.04 -11.95
N SER A 46 10.11 14.22 -11.08
CA SER A 46 11.30 13.37 -11.02
C SER A 46 10.95 11.92 -10.69
N VAL A 47 10.04 11.72 -9.72
CA VAL A 47 9.53 10.39 -9.36
C VAL A 47 8.71 9.79 -10.50
N GLY A 48 7.83 10.57 -11.13
CA GLY A 48 7.04 10.12 -12.29
C GLY A 48 7.93 9.69 -13.46
N LEU A 49 8.99 10.45 -13.74
CA LEU A 49 9.97 10.11 -14.77
C LEU A 49 10.76 8.84 -14.43
N LEU A 50 11.11 8.63 -13.16
CA LEU A 50 11.76 7.40 -12.70
C LEU A 50 10.84 6.19 -12.86
N LEU A 51 9.57 6.31 -12.44
CA LEU A 51 8.58 5.24 -12.58
C LEU A 51 8.36 4.88 -14.05
N LYS A 52 8.24 5.87 -14.94
CA LYS A 52 8.14 5.66 -16.38
C LYS A 52 9.35 4.90 -16.92
N ARG A 53 10.57 5.27 -16.50
CA ARG A 53 11.79 4.55 -16.89
C ARG A 53 11.81 3.09 -16.42
N PHE A 54 11.25 2.78 -15.25
CA PHE A 54 11.12 1.40 -14.77
C PHE A 54 10.07 0.60 -15.53
N GLN A 55 8.96 1.22 -15.94
CA GLN A 55 7.98 0.58 -16.83
C GLN A 55 8.58 0.26 -18.20
N GLU A 56 9.37 1.19 -18.75
CA GLU A 56 10.07 1.02 -20.03
C GLU A 56 11.24 0.01 -19.94
N ASN A 57 11.81 -0.21 -18.75
CA ASN A 57 12.94 -1.10 -18.51
C ASN A 57 12.69 -2.05 -17.32
N PRO A 58 11.78 -3.04 -17.47
CA PRO A 58 11.40 -3.94 -16.38
C PRO A 58 12.55 -4.83 -15.88
N GLU A 59 13.62 -4.98 -16.67
CA GLU A 59 14.83 -5.70 -16.28
C GLU A 59 15.59 -5.03 -15.12
N LEU A 60 15.43 -3.72 -14.90
CA LEU A 60 16.06 -3.00 -13.78
C LEU A 60 15.49 -3.41 -12.41
N LEU A 61 14.28 -3.98 -12.38
CA LEU A 61 13.63 -4.48 -11.17
C LEU A 61 14.02 -5.92 -10.85
N LYS A 62 14.58 -6.65 -11.82
CA LYS A 62 15.05 -8.02 -11.66
C LYS A 62 16.50 -7.99 -11.15
N GLN A 63 16.70 -7.67 -9.88
CA GLN A 63 18.00 -7.92 -9.27
C GLN A 63 18.31 -9.42 -9.36
N LYS A 64 19.36 -9.73 -10.12
CA LYS A 64 19.96 -11.05 -10.28
C LYS A 64 20.30 -11.57 -8.88
N LYS A 65 19.51 -12.52 -8.37
CA LYS A 65 19.97 -13.39 -7.27
C LYS A 65 21.31 -13.97 -7.74
N THR A 66 22.39 -13.51 -7.14
CA THR A 66 23.70 -14.14 -7.29
C THR A 66 23.52 -15.60 -6.87
N PRO A 67 23.87 -16.59 -7.70
CA PRO A 67 23.87 -17.97 -7.25
C PRO A 67 24.94 -18.07 -6.17
N THR A 68 24.53 -18.29 -4.92
CA THR A 68 25.41 -18.85 -3.91
C THR A 68 25.88 -20.20 -4.46
N PRO A 69 27.19 -20.46 -4.56
CA PRO A 69 27.67 -21.75 -5.05
C PRO A 69 27.23 -22.84 -4.07
N GLU A 70 26.38 -23.72 -4.56
CA GLU A 70 26.01 -25.00 -3.95
C GLU A 70 27.28 -25.86 -3.89
N PRO A 71 27.68 -26.39 -2.73
CA PRO A 71 28.81 -27.32 -2.67
C PRO A 71 28.37 -28.67 -3.27
N GLU A 72 29.08 -29.08 -4.32
CA GLU A 72 28.95 -30.37 -5.00
C GLU A 72 29.11 -31.60 -4.07
N PRO A 73 28.57 -32.77 -4.47
CA PRO A 73 28.30 -33.89 -3.58
C PRO A 73 29.55 -34.73 -3.30
N VAL A 74 29.81 -35.00 -2.02
CA VAL A 74 30.82 -35.99 -1.62
C VAL A 74 30.22 -37.39 -1.73
N GLN A 75 30.73 -38.17 -2.69
CA GLN A 75 30.48 -39.60 -2.84
C GLN A 75 31.33 -40.41 -1.86
N THR A 76 30.78 -41.53 -1.36
CA THR A 76 31.37 -42.89 -1.15
C THR A 76 30.67 -43.61 0.03
N PRO A 77 30.72 -44.96 0.13
CA PRO A 77 30.34 -46.04 -0.80
C PRO A 77 29.34 -47.04 -0.12
N PRO A 78 29.00 -48.22 -0.71
CA PRO A 78 27.73 -48.92 -0.46
C PRO A 78 27.78 -49.92 0.71
N ILE A 79 26.66 -50.09 1.41
CA ILE A 79 26.38 -51.26 2.25
C ILE A 79 24.98 -51.77 1.88
N GLU A 80 24.96 -53.06 1.53
CA GLU A 80 23.87 -53.87 0.97
C GLU A 80 22.67 -54.05 1.93
N ASP A 81 21.48 -54.25 1.32
CA ASP A 81 20.16 -54.53 1.92
C ASP A 81 20.12 -55.77 2.84
N PRO A 82 19.05 -55.93 3.67
CA PRO A 82 17.91 -56.75 3.22
C PRO A 82 16.52 -56.17 3.61
N PRO A 83 15.42 -56.74 3.08
CA PRO A 83 14.24 -55.99 2.64
C PRO A 83 13.15 -55.88 3.71
N THR A 84 12.34 -54.83 3.64
CA THR A 84 10.95 -54.90 4.12
C THR A 84 10.06 -54.08 3.20
N GLN A 85 9.23 -54.81 2.46
CA GLN A 85 8.09 -54.29 1.73
C GLN A 85 7.09 -53.74 2.75
N GLN A 86 6.69 -52.48 2.63
CA GLN A 86 5.41 -52.03 3.18
C GLN A 86 4.88 -50.84 2.37
N GLU A 87 3.87 -51.19 1.59
CA GLU A 87 2.82 -50.44 0.92
C GLU A 87 2.79 -48.91 1.13
N SER A 88 2.81 -48.20 0.01
CA SER A 88 2.57 -46.76 -0.11
C SER A 88 1.15 -46.40 0.40
N PRO A 89 0.99 -45.44 1.32
CA PRO A 89 -0.28 -44.74 1.46
C PRO A 89 -0.48 -43.81 0.25
N PRO A 90 -1.73 -43.50 -0.15
CA PRO A 90 -2.00 -42.64 -1.28
C PRO A 90 -1.47 -41.23 -0.97
N VAL A 91 -0.71 -40.67 -1.90
CA VAL A 91 -0.36 -39.25 -1.89
C VAL A 91 -1.66 -38.48 -2.11
N ILE A 92 -2.26 -37.98 -1.05
CA ILE A 92 -3.27 -36.92 -1.15
C ILE A 92 -2.51 -35.72 -1.69
N GLU A 93 -2.68 -35.46 -2.98
CA GLU A 93 -2.22 -34.24 -3.60
C GLU A 93 -3.09 -33.11 -3.02
N ILE A 94 -2.66 -32.58 -1.88
CA ILE A 94 -3.19 -31.34 -1.33
C ILE A 94 -2.80 -30.28 -2.35
N VAL A 95 -3.72 -30.01 -3.28
CA VAL A 95 -3.67 -28.83 -4.13
C VAL A 95 -3.73 -27.66 -3.16
N ARG A 96 -2.57 -27.14 -2.79
CA ARG A 96 -2.47 -25.88 -2.06
C ARG A 96 -2.97 -24.83 -3.04
N GLU A 97 -4.23 -24.48 -2.92
CA GLU A 97 -4.72 -23.18 -3.39
C GLU A 97 -3.79 -22.14 -2.77
N VAL A 98 -2.88 -21.62 -3.58
CA VAL A 98 -2.08 -20.47 -3.20
C VAL A 98 -3.09 -19.33 -3.14
N GLU A 99 -3.68 -19.09 -1.96
CA GLU A 99 -4.60 -17.98 -1.77
C GLU A 99 -3.90 -16.71 -2.27
N ALA A 100 -4.37 -16.18 -3.39
CA ALA A 100 -3.86 -14.93 -3.93
C ALA A 100 -4.16 -13.84 -2.90
N GLN A 101 -3.11 -13.32 -2.28
CA GLN A 101 -3.24 -12.16 -1.40
C GLN A 101 -2.92 -10.89 -2.20
N PRO A 102 -3.55 -9.75 -1.86
CA PRO A 102 -3.19 -8.48 -2.47
C PRO A 102 -1.69 -8.19 -2.27
N SER A 103 -1.08 -7.58 -3.28
CA SER A 103 0.32 -7.18 -3.17
C SER A 103 0.50 -6.09 -2.09
N GLN A 104 1.73 -5.92 -1.58
CA GLN A 104 2.04 -4.81 -0.66
C GLN A 104 1.77 -3.43 -1.28
N THR A 105 1.91 -3.32 -2.61
CA THR A 105 1.60 -2.11 -3.37
C THR A 105 0.11 -1.78 -3.28
N VAL A 106 -0.78 -2.77 -3.39
CA VAL A 106 -2.23 -2.56 -3.22
C VAL A 106 -2.55 -1.97 -1.85
N TYR A 107 -1.99 -2.52 -0.76
CA TYR A 107 -2.19 -1.95 0.58
C TYR A 107 -1.63 -0.54 0.72
N ALA A 108 -0.56 -0.20 0.02
CA ALA A 108 -0.03 1.16 -0.02
C ALA A 108 -0.97 2.12 -0.76
N LEU A 109 -1.53 1.70 -1.89
CA LEU A 109 -2.50 2.49 -2.66
C LEU A 109 -3.80 2.72 -1.88
N ILE A 110 -4.30 1.70 -1.18
CA ILE A 110 -5.44 1.83 -0.26
C ILE A 110 -5.15 2.90 0.81
N ARG A 111 -3.99 2.82 1.47
CA ARG A 111 -3.60 3.80 2.49
C ARG A 111 -3.47 5.21 1.92
N LEU A 112 -2.92 5.35 0.72
CA LEU A 112 -2.80 6.64 0.05
C LEU A 112 -4.19 7.23 -0.26
N ARG A 113 -5.11 6.41 -0.78
CA ARG A 113 -6.48 6.85 -1.05
C ARG A 113 -7.19 7.29 0.23
N ASP A 114 -7.05 6.54 1.31
CA ASP A 114 -7.63 6.89 2.61
C ASP A 114 -7.04 8.20 3.17
N TRP A 115 -5.74 8.43 2.97
CA TRP A 115 -5.10 9.69 3.34
C TRP A 115 -5.62 10.87 2.52
N VAL A 116 -5.84 10.68 1.20
CA VAL A 116 -6.47 11.69 0.33
C VAL A 116 -7.91 11.98 0.76
N LEU A 117 -8.65 10.97 1.25
CA LEU A 117 -10.00 11.18 1.79
C LEU A 117 -9.95 12.04 3.06
N GLY A 118 -9.08 11.71 4.01
CA GLY A 118 -8.94 12.46 5.27
C GLY A 118 -8.51 13.92 5.06
N SER A 119 -7.72 14.21 4.03
CA SER A 119 -7.31 15.58 3.72
C SER A 119 -8.41 16.48 3.14
N LYS A 120 -9.54 15.90 2.69
CA LYS A 120 -10.73 16.68 2.28
C LYS A 120 -11.51 17.22 3.49
N SER A 121 -11.38 16.61 4.66
CA SER A 121 -12.18 16.92 5.85
C SER A 121 -11.54 17.93 6.80
N GLU A 122 -10.24 18.21 6.65
CA GLU A 122 -9.55 19.20 7.47
C GLU A 122 -9.74 20.60 6.88
N ASP A 123 -10.18 21.57 7.70
CA ASP A 123 -10.36 23.00 7.39
C ASP A 123 -9.04 23.75 7.04
N GLN A 124 -8.05 23.04 6.49
CA GLN A 124 -6.82 23.62 5.95
C GLN A 124 -7.06 24.15 4.53
N GLN A 125 -7.98 25.10 4.40
CA GLN A 125 -8.45 25.68 3.13
C GLN A 125 -7.41 26.50 2.34
N GLU A 126 -6.13 26.54 2.75
CA GLU A 126 -5.15 27.42 2.10
C GLU A 126 -4.17 26.75 1.12
N LYS A 127 -4.15 25.42 0.94
CA LYS A 127 -3.07 24.81 0.12
C LYS A 127 -3.45 23.90 -1.04
N LEU A 128 -4.64 23.31 -1.08
CA LEU A 128 -4.97 22.32 -2.13
C LEU A 128 -6.41 22.49 -2.64
N ASN A 129 -6.56 22.50 -3.96
CA ASN A 129 -7.87 22.63 -4.62
C ASN A 129 -8.68 21.33 -4.40
N PRO A 130 -9.89 21.41 -3.78
CA PRO A 130 -10.69 20.21 -3.46
C PRO A 130 -11.00 19.36 -4.68
N LYS A 131 -11.16 19.98 -5.85
CA LYS A 131 -11.40 19.28 -7.12
C LYS A 131 -10.23 18.40 -7.54
N VAL A 132 -8.99 18.82 -7.23
CA VAL A 132 -7.79 18.03 -7.54
C VAL A 132 -7.72 16.81 -6.64
N LEU A 133 -8.01 16.96 -5.35
CA LEU A 133 -8.09 15.84 -4.41
C LEU A 133 -9.18 14.84 -4.81
N GLU A 134 -10.31 15.32 -5.30
CA GLU A 134 -11.37 14.47 -5.85
C GLU A 134 -10.90 13.66 -7.06
N ILE A 135 -10.21 14.29 -8.02
CA ILE A 135 -9.64 13.60 -9.18
C ILE A 135 -8.66 12.52 -8.73
N ILE A 136 -7.73 12.84 -7.83
CA ILE A 136 -6.74 11.87 -7.32
C ILE A 136 -7.44 10.71 -6.61
N TYR A 137 -8.46 11.00 -5.79
CA TYR A 137 -9.23 9.99 -5.09
C TYR A 137 -9.88 8.99 -6.05
N ASN A 138 -10.50 9.49 -7.12
CA ASN A 138 -11.17 8.67 -8.13
C ASN A 138 -10.17 7.90 -8.99
N GLU A 139 -9.03 8.50 -9.34
CA GLU A 139 -7.96 7.82 -10.08
C GLU A 139 -7.40 6.63 -9.30
N LEU A 140 -7.17 6.80 -8.00
CA LEU A 140 -6.72 5.72 -7.13
C LEU A 140 -7.75 4.58 -7.05
N ALA A 141 -9.05 4.88 -7.10
CA ALA A 141 -10.09 3.87 -7.18
C ALA A 141 -9.96 3.03 -8.47
N GLN A 142 -9.78 3.68 -9.61
CA GLN A 142 -9.63 3.01 -10.91
C GLN A 142 -8.35 2.14 -10.96
N ILE A 143 -7.24 2.64 -10.42
CA ILE A 143 -5.99 1.86 -10.34
C ILE A 143 -6.19 0.61 -9.48
N LEU A 144 -6.87 0.73 -8.34
CA LEU A 144 -7.18 -0.42 -7.48
C LEU A 144 -8.07 -1.44 -8.18
N GLU A 145 -9.08 -0.99 -8.93
CA GLU A 145 -9.94 -1.87 -9.73
C GLU A 145 -9.18 -2.65 -10.79
N ASN A 146 -8.23 -1.99 -11.49
CA ASN A 146 -7.35 -2.64 -12.47
C ASN A 146 -6.44 -3.70 -11.83
N GLU A 147 -6.10 -3.54 -10.55
CA GLU A 147 -5.34 -4.52 -9.76
C GLU A 147 -6.24 -5.60 -9.12
N GLY A 148 -7.53 -5.63 -9.46
CA GLY A 148 -8.49 -6.63 -8.96
C GLY A 148 -9.08 -6.32 -7.59
N VAL A 149 -8.99 -5.07 -7.14
CA VAL A 149 -9.57 -4.59 -5.88
C VAL A 149 -10.85 -3.80 -6.15
N ILE A 150 -11.97 -4.29 -5.64
CA ILE A 150 -13.26 -3.62 -5.72
C ILE A 150 -13.40 -2.68 -4.52
N CYS A 151 -13.82 -1.46 -4.78
CA CYS A 151 -14.02 -0.43 -3.78
C CYS A 151 -15.49 -0.41 -3.34
N LEU A 152 -15.74 -0.52 -2.03
CA LEU A 152 -17.08 -0.54 -1.46
C LEU A 152 -17.46 0.84 -0.93
N GLU A 153 -18.33 1.53 -1.66
CA GLU A 153 -18.96 2.79 -1.29
C GLU A 153 -20.48 2.70 -1.54
N GLU A 154 -21.09 1.61 -1.08
CA GLU A 154 -22.49 1.33 -1.30
C GLU A 154 -23.38 2.27 -0.48
N VAL A 155 -24.52 2.65 -1.09
CA VAL A 155 -25.58 3.43 -0.45
C VAL A 155 -26.86 2.60 -0.37
N GLY A 156 -27.74 2.93 0.57
CA GLY A 156 -29.02 2.23 0.75
C GLY A 156 -29.06 1.40 2.01
N LYS A 157 -29.55 0.16 1.93
CA LYS A 157 -29.77 -0.67 3.12
C LYS A 157 -28.45 -1.20 3.68
N PHE A 158 -28.29 -1.12 4.99
CA PHE A 158 -27.11 -1.63 5.67
C PHE A 158 -26.95 -3.16 5.49
N ASN A 159 -25.74 -3.60 5.15
CA ASN A 159 -25.36 -5.00 4.98
C ASN A 159 -24.15 -5.36 5.87
N TYR A 160 -24.39 -6.20 6.88
CA TYR A 160 -23.39 -6.67 7.83
C TYR A 160 -22.24 -7.48 7.21
N GLU A 161 -22.40 -8.02 6.00
CA GLU A 161 -21.36 -8.83 5.34
C GLU A 161 -20.19 -7.97 4.84
N HIS A 162 -20.48 -6.74 4.38
CA HIS A 162 -19.51 -5.87 3.72
C HIS A 162 -19.33 -4.52 4.42
N GLN A 163 -20.17 -4.21 5.41
CA GLN A 163 -20.25 -2.89 6.03
C GLN A 163 -20.21 -2.99 7.55
N GLN A 164 -19.65 -1.97 8.17
CA GLN A 164 -19.51 -1.83 9.62
C GLN A 164 -20.09 -0.48 10.04
N ALA A 165 -21.13 -0.51 10.87
CA ALA A 165 -21.69 0.70 11.47
C ALA A 165 -20.71 1.23 12.54
N VAL A 166 -20.14 2.40 12.30
CA VAL A 166 -19.23 3.08 13.25
C VAL A 166 -19.95 4.13 14.09
N SER A 167 -21.10 4.60 13.63
CA SER A 167 -21.98 5.53 14.34
C SER A 167 -23.43 5.33 13.90
N THR A 168 -24.36 5.92 14.66
CA THR A 168 -25.79 5.91 14.33
C THR A 168 -26.36 7.31 14.40
N GLU A 169 -27.23 7.65 13.45
CA GLU A 169 -27.95 8.92 13.43
C GLU A 169 -29.44 8.68 13.67
N THR A 170 -30.08 9.50 14.50
CA THR A 170 -31.51 9.34 14.80
C THR A 170 -32.38 9.96 13.71
N THR A 171 -33.42 9.27 13.28
CA THR A 171 -34.42 9.76 12.32
C THR A 171 -35.84 9.54 12.83
N ASN A 172 -36.74 10.46 12.47
CA ASN A 172 -38.18 10.35 12.68
C ASN A 172 -38.91 9.74 11.47
N ASP A 173 -38.17 9.46 10.39
CA ASP A 173 -38.70 8.85 9.18
C ASP A 173 -38.53 7.31 9.27
N PRO A 174 -39.62 6.54 9.38
CA PRO A 174 -39.54 5.08 9.47
C PRO A 174 -38.99 4.42 8.21
N GLU A 175 -39.07 5.06 7.04
CA GLU A 175 -38.55 4.50 5.79
C GLU A 175 -37.01 4.51 5.75
N LYS A 176 -36.39 5.40 6.53
CA LYS A 176 -34.93 5.51 6.64
C LYS A 176 -34.31 4.54 7.64
N LYS A 177 -35.12 3.82 8.40
CA LYS A 177 -34.61 2.88 9.40
C LYS A 177 -33.68 1.85 8.75
N ASP A 178 -32.51 1.64 9.36
CA ASP A 178 -31.48 0.69 8.92
C ASP A 178 -30.88 1.02 7.53
N LEU A 179 -31.08 2.24 7.03
CA LEU A 179 -30.37 2.75 5.86
C LEU A 179 -29.05 3.42 6.26
N ILE A 180 -28.09 3.34 5.36
CA ILE A 180 -26.83 4.07 5.41
C ILE A 180 -27.15 5.56 5.27
N CYS A 181 -26.77 6.31 6.29
CA CYS A 181 -26.84 7.77 6.32
C CYS A 181 -25.65 8.37 5.56
N ASP A 182 -24.44 7.94 5.89
CA ASP A 182 -23.21 8.44 5.28
C ASP A 182 -22.10 7.40 5.33
N THR A 183 -21.12 7.52 4.43
CA THR A 183 -19.92 6.68 4.40
C THR A 183 -18.75 7.44 5.01
N VAL A 184 -18.25 6.93 6.14
CA VAL A 184 -17.08 7.49 6.81
C VAL A 184 -15.81 7.09 6.07
N ARG A 185 -15.75 5.84 5.59
CA ARG A 185 -14.58 5.29 4.92
C ARG A 185 -14.97 4.17 3.96
N PRO A 186 -14.40 4.11 2.74
CA PRO A 186 -14.68 3.03 1.80
C PRO A 186 -14.21 1.68 2.34
N GLY A 187 -14.88 0.60 1.95
CA GLY A 187 -14.40 -0.78 2.12
C GLY A 187 -13.65 -1.28 0.88
N TYR A 188 -13.01 -2.44 0.98
CA TYR A 188 -12.31 -3.05 -0.16
C TYR A 188 -12.44 -4.57 -0.18
N LEU A 189 -12.67 -5.13 -1.36
CA LEU A 189 -12.64 -6.56 -1.68
C LEU A 189 -11.51 -6.83 -2.67
N PHE A 190 -10.79 -7.93 -2.52
CA PHE A 190 -9.86 -8.42 -3.53
C PHE A 190 -10.24 -9.84 -3.91
N GLN A 191 -10.60 -10.06 -5.16
CA GLN A 191 -11.07 -11.37 -5.64
C GLN A 191 -12.11 -12.00 -4.69
N ASP A 192 -13.15 -11.23 -4.37
CA ASP A 192 -14.24 -11.58 -3.44
C ASP A 192 -13.83 -11.78 -1.97
N LYS A 193 -12.55 -11.63 -1.63
CA LYS A 193 -12.06 -11.65 -0.25
C LYS A 193 -12.11 -10.25 0.35
N LEU A 194 -12.84 -10.10 1.46
CA LEU A 194 -12.94 -8.84 2.18
C LEU A 194 -11.58 -8.45 2.76
N ILE A 195 -11.01 -7.34 2.28
CA ILE A 195 -9.81 -6.74 2.87
C ILE A 195 -10.20 -5.96 4.11
N ARG A 196 -11.23 -5.11 4.00
CA ARG A 196 -11.84 -4.38 5.12
C ARG A 196 -13.28 -3.95 4.78
N PRO A 197 -14.18 -3.91 5.76
CA PRO A 197 -15.55 -3.44 5.54
C PRO A 197 -15.59 -1.93 5.27
N GLN A 198 -16.68 -1.49 4.63
CA GLN A 198 -17.03 -0.08 4.50
C GLN A 198 -17.51 0.44 5.86
N GLU A 199 -16.95 1.55 6.35
CA GLU A 199 -17.37 2.17 7.61
C GLU A 199 -18.48 3.18 7.33
N VAL A 200 -19.63 3.01 7.97
CA VAL A 200 -20.83 3.80 7.69
C VAL A 200 -21.51 4.31 8.95
N ILE A 201 -22.27 5.38 8.80
CA ILE A 201 -23.25 5.87 9.77
C ILE A 201 -24.61 5.32 9.36
N VAL A 202 -25.38 4.73 10.28
CA VAL A 202 -26.68 4.11 9.98
C VAL A 202 -27.80 4.86 10.69
N TYR A 203 -28.94 5.05 10.02
CA TYR A 203 -30.11 5.64 10.63
C TYR A 203 -30.81 4.69 11.61
N THR A 204 -31.09 5.20 12.80
CA THR A 204 -31.90 4.55 13.83
C THR A 204 -33.21 5.30 14.01
N PHE A 205 -34.33 4.58 13.99
CA PHE A 205 -35.64 5.21 14.18
C PHE A 205 -35.92 5.45 15.66
N THR A 206 -36.16 6.70 16.04
CA THR A 206 -36.57 7.09 17.39
C THR A 206 -37.91 7.81 17.32
N ASN A 207 -38.96 7.20 17.88
CA ASN A 207 -40.26 7.83 17.99
C ASN A 207 -40.31 8.67 19.29
N SER A 208 -39.89 9.95 19.21
CA SER A 208 -39.99 10.89 20.34
C SER A 208 -41.38 11.50 20.45
#